data_AF-A0A399SKH9-F1
#
_entry.id   AF-A0A399SKH9-F1
#
_cell.length_a   1.000
_cell.length_b   1.000
_cell.length_c   1.000
_cell.angle_alpha   90.00
_cell.angle_beta   90.00
_cell.angle_gamma   90.00
#
_symmetry.space_group_name_H-M   'P 1'
#
loop_
_entity.id
_entity.type
_entity.pdbx_description
1 polymer ?
#
loop_
_entity_poly.entity_id
_entity_poly.type
_entity_poly.pdbx_seq_one_letter_code
_entity_poly.pdbx_strand_id
1 'polypeptide(L)'
;FKIVTAPLASPARKNWRDLIPHRPGTYIIDIELYSGHLVRMERTNALPSIVIRDLATLQEHAIAFDEAAYSLGTIGGYEFDTTQIRFSYSSMTTPSEVFDNDMVSRARTLRKRQEIPSGHNPADYVTTRIMATSHDGAQVPVSIVHRKDLKRDGSAPLLLYGYGSYGSSMPAS
;
A
#
# COMPACT_ATOMS: atom_id res chain seq x y z
N PHE A 1 -8.45 -11.81 -6.38
CA PHE A 1 -7.27 -12.62 -6.76
C PHE A 1 -6.97 -13.65 -5.68
N LYS A 2 -6.16 -14.67 -6.00
CA LYS A 2 -5.64 -15.67 -5.07
C LYS A 2 -4.22 -16.05 -5.48
N ILE A 3 -3.42 -16.56 -4.54
CA ILE A 3 -2.08 -17.08 -4.83
C ILE A 3 -2.14 -18.60 -4.73
N VAL A 4 -1.61 -19.27 -5.75
CA VAL A 4 -1.58 -20.73 -5.85
C VAL A 4 -0.16 -21.22 -6.01
N THR A 5 0.10 -22.45 -5.60
CA THR A 5 1.32 -23.20 -5.92
C THR A 5 1.00 -24.32 -6.88
N ALA A 6 2.00 -24.70 -7.68
CA ALA A 6 1.93 -25.86 -8.57
C ALA A 6 3.31 -26.53 -8.66
N PRO A 7 3.38 -27.86 -8.84
CA PRO A 7 4.67 -28.52 -9.06
C PRO A 7 5.32 -28.03 -10.36
N LEU A 8 6.62 -27.75 -10.34
CA LEU A 8 7.37 -27.30 -11.52
C LEU A 8 7.28 -28.29 -12.69
N ALA A 9 7.31 -29.58 -12.40
CA ALA A 9 7.18 -30.65 -13.40
C ALA A 9 5.74 -30.76 -13.98
N SER A 10 4.74 -30.14 -13.37
CA SER A 10 3.35 -30.24 -13.82
C SER A 10 2.51 -28.98 -13.49
N PRO A 11 2.80 -27.81 -14.10
CA PRO A 11 2.25 -26.51 -13.73
C PRO A 11 0.79 -26.28 -14.19
N ALA A 12 0.18 -27.26 -14.84
CA ALA A 12 -1.18 -27.15 -15.37
C ALA A 12 -2.20 -26.85 -14.26
N ARG A 13 -3.25 -26.07 -14.59
CA ARG A 13 -4.28 -25.60 -13.65
C ARG A 13 -4.91 -26.68 -12.78
N LYS A 14 -5.04 -27.91 -13.29
CA LYS A 14 -5.56 -29.07 -12.55
C LYS A 14 -4.71 -29.45 -11.32
N ASN A 15 -3.45 -29.03 -11.28
CA ASN A 15 -2.50 -29.31 -10.22
C ASN A 15 -2.28 -28.12 -9.28
N TRP A 16 -3.00 -27.00 -9.49
CA TRP A 16 -2.89 -25.83 -8.63
C TRP A 16 -3.47 -26.11 -7.25
N ARG A 17 -2.79 -25.62 -6.22
CA ARG A 17 -3.24 -25.66 -4.82
C ARG A 17 -3.24 -24.25 -4.27
N ASP A 18 -4.29 -23.89 -3.56
CA ASP A 18 -4.39 -22.55 -2.98
C ASP A 18 -3.35 -22.39 -1.86
N LEU A 19 -2.51 -21.37 -1.97
CA LEU A 19 -1.56 -20.95 -0.94
C LEU A 19 -2.12 -19.80 -0.11
N ILE A 20 -2.70 -18.81 -0.80
CA ILE A 20 -3.48 -17.71 -0.22
C ILE A 20 -4.83 -17.70 -0.93
N PRO A 21 -5.93 -18.06 -0.26
CA PRO A 21 -7.25 -18.09 -0.88
C PRO A 21 -7.75 -16.68 -1.21
N HIS A 22 -8.74 -16.61 -2.09
CA HIS A 22 -9.42 -15.35 -2.37
C HIS A 22 -10.17 -14.83 -1.15
N ARG A 23 -9.96 -13.56 -0.79
CA ARG A 23 -10.73 -12.83 0.23
C ARG A 23 -11.55 -11.71 -0.43
N PRO A 24 -12.90 -11.75 -0.36
CA PRO A 24 -13.74 -10.66 -0.85
C PRO A 24 -13.31 -9.29 -0.30
N GLY A 25 -13.34 -8.26 -1.15
CA GLY A 25 -12.92 -6.90 -0.77
C GLY A 25 -11.40 -6.70 -0.63
N THR A 26 -10.59 -7.72 -0.94
CA THR A 26 -9.13 -7.62 -0.94
C THR A 26 -8.56 -7.89 -2.33
N TYR A 27 -7.82 -6.92 -2.82
CA TYR A 27 -7.10 -7.04 -4.08
C TYR A 27 -5.62 -7.32 -3.79
N ILE A 28 -5.13 -8.51 -4.17
CA ILE A 28 -3.70 -8.80 -4.22
C ILE A 28 -3.14 -8.11 -5.48
N ILE A 29 -2.28 -7.12 -5.27
CA ILE A 29 -1.73 -6.26 -6.32
C ILE A 29 -0.49 -6.91 -6.94
N ASP A 30 0.42 -7.42 -6.09
CA ASP A 30 1.70 -7.97 -6.52
C ASP A 30 2.25 -8.96 -5.47
N ILE A 31 3.25 -9.76 -5.88
CA ILE A 31 4.00 -10.68 -5.02
C ILE A 31 5.50 -10.61 -5.29
N GLU A 32 6.29 -10.73 -4.22
CA GLU A 32 7.74 -10.91 -4.27
C GLU A 32 8.13 -12.13 -3.44
N LEU A 33 9.03 -12.96 -3.96
CA LEU A 33 9.48 -14.18 -3.29
C LEU A 33 10.96 -14.05 -2.93
N TYR A 34 11.26 -14.38 -1.67
CA TYR A 34 12.60 -14.46 -1.10
C TYR A 34 12.85 -15.90 -0.62
N SER A 35 14.10 -16.25 -0.32
CA SER A 35 14.49 -17.62 0.11
C SER A 35 13.63 -18.14 1.28
N GLY A 36 13.31 -17.28 2.25
CA GLY A 36 12.51 -17.62 3.44
C GLY A 36 11.11 -16.98 3.51
N HIS A 37 10.75 -16.06 2.60
CA HIS A 37 9.55 -15.23 2.76
C HIS A 37 8.77 -15.06 1.45
N LEU A 38 7.44 -15.01 1.56
CA LEU A 38 6.54 -14.50 0.53
C LEU A 38 6.03 -13.14 0.97
N VAL A 39 6.35 -12.11 0.19
CA VAL A 39 5.83 -10.76 0.38
C VAL A 39 4.73 -10.53 -0.63
N ARG A 40 3.61 -9.95 -0.21
CA ARG A 40 2.52 -9.58 -1.10
C ARG A 40 2.03 -8.18 -0.80
N MET A 41 1.72 -7.44 -1.84
CA MET A 41 1.06 -6.16 -1.71
C MET A 41 -0.45 -6.37 -1.86
N GLU A 42 -1.23 -5.96 -0.87
CA GLU A 42 -2.68 -6.05 -0.88
C GLU A 42 -3.30 -4.66 -0.81
N ARG A 43 -4.51 -4.52 -1.36
CA ARG A 43 -5.37 -3.36 -1.16
C ARG A 43 -6.71 -3.80 -0.60
N THR A 44 -7.06 -3.25 0.55
CA THR A 44 -8.38 -3.42 1.16
C THR A 44 -8.94 -2.04 1.45
N ASN A 45 -10.19 -1.81 1.07
CA ASN A 45 -10.83 -0.50 1.21
C ASN A 45 -9.90 0.63 0.70
N ALA A 46 -9.41 0.51 -0.53
CA ALA A 46 -8.45 1.40 -1.20
C ALA A 46 -7.09 1.67 -0.50
N LEU A 47 -6.83 1.13 0.68
CA LEU A 47 -5.56 1.30 1.39
C LEU A 47 -4.59 0.15 1.06
N PRO A 48 -3.34 0.47 0.67
CA PRO A 48 -2.33 -0.55 0.44
C PRO A 48 -1.77 -1.09 1.76
N SER A 49 -1.33 -2.34 1.75
CA SER A 49 -0.56 -2.97 2.83
C SER A 49 0.47 -3.93 2.22
N ILE A 50 1.63 -4.05 2.86
CA ILE A 50 2.60 -5.09 2.51
C ILE A 50 2.47 -6.19 3.56
N VAL A 51 2.09 -7.39 3.14
CA VAL A 51 1.98 -8.55 4.02
C VAL A 51 3.15 -9.48 3.77
N ILE A 52 3.89 -9.78 4.84
CA ILE A 52 5.04 -10.66 4.84
C ILE A 52 4.62 -11.98 5.47
N ARG A 53 4.75 -13.07 4.73
CA ARG A 53 4.55 -14.44 5.20
C ARG A 53 5.90 -15.15 5.29
N ASP A 54 6.20 -15.70 6.46
CA ASP A 54 7.32 -16.63 6.64
C ASP A 54 6.96 -18.00 6.02
N LEU A 55 7.83 -18.54 5.19
CA LEU A 55 7.54 -19.78 4.43
C LEU A 55 7.69 -21.06 5.27
N ALA A 56 8.43 -21.02 6.38
CA ALA A 56 8.64 -22.17 7.24
C ALA A 56 7.51 -22.34 8.27
N THR A 57 7.09 -21.23 8.88
CA THR A 57 6.11 -21.16 9.96
C THR A 57 4.71 -20.78 9.49
N LEU A 58 4.59 -20.24 8.27
CA LEU A 58 3.36 -19.70 7.68
C LEU A 58 2.75 -18.51 8.42
N GLN A 59 3.47 -17.96 9.41
CA GLN A 59 3.05 -16.77 10.14
C GLN A 59 3.12 -15.53 9.25
N GLU A 60 2.20 -14.60 9.49
CA GLU A 60 2.10 -13.37 8.71
C GLU A 60 2.14 -12.14 9.61
N HIS A 61 2.68 -11.05 9.07
CA HIS A 61 2.53 -9.72 9.64
C HIS A 61 2.46 -8.69 8.53
N ALA A 62 1.88 -7.52 8.83
CA ALA A 62 1.69 -6.46 7.87
C ALA A 62 2.53 -5.23 8.20
N ILE A 63 3.00 -4.57 7.15
CA ILE A 63 3.48 -3.19 7.17
C ILE A 63 2.31 -2.32 6.70
N ALA A 64 1.85 -1.47 7.62
CA ALA A 64 0.81 -0.47 7.41
C ALA A 64 1.17 0.78 8.25
N PHE A 65 0.45 1.86 7.99
CA PHE A 65 0.60 3.16 8.63
C PHE A 65 -0.76 3.68 9.10
N ASP A 66 -0.73 4.56 10.12
CA ASP A 66 -1.93 5.06 10.79
C ASP A 66 -2.62 6.22 10.05
N GLU A 67 -1.98 6.81 9.04
CA GLU A 67 -2.58 7.90 8.27
C GLU A 67 -3.84 7.44 7.52
N ALA A 68 -4.87 8.30 7.47
CA ALA A 68 -6.18 7.96 6.93
C ALA A 68 -6.16 7.55 5.44
N ALA A 69 -5.17 8.03 4.69
CA ALA A 69 -4.87 7.65 3.32
C ALA A 69 -3.37 7.83 3.04
N TYR A 70 -2.75 6.85 2.38
CA TYR A 70 -1.33 6.87 2.05
C TYR A 70 -1.04 6.04 0.79
N SER A 71 0.17 6.22 0.27
CA SER A 71 0.81 5.37 -0.71
C SER A 71 1.85 4.48 -0.03
N LEU A 72 1.90 3.21 -0.44
CA LEU A 72 2.85 2.22 0.05
C LEU A 72 3.19 1.30 -1.11
N GLY A 73 4.47 1.06 -1.34
CA GLY A 73 4.94 0.18 -2.40
C GLY A 73 6.30 -0.42 -2.07
N THR A 74 6.51 -1.67 -2.48
CA THR A 74 7.83 -2.28 -2.41
C THR A 74 8.77 -1.67 -3.46
N ILE A 75 10.06 -1.63 -3.12
CA ILE A 75 11.13 -1.28 -4.03
C ILE A 75 11.97 -2.55 -4.11
N GLY A 76 11.73 -3.37 -5.14
CA GLY A 76 12.33 -4.70 -5.26
C GLY A 76 13.85 -4.71 -5.04
N GLY A 77 14.33 -5.82 -4.49
CA GLY A 77 15.75 -6.08 -4.24
C GLY A 77 16.38 -7.02 -5.28
N TYR A 78 17.71 -7.07 -5.30
CA TYR A 78 18.47 -8.01 -6.13
C TYR A 78 18.93 -9.26 -5.38
N GLU A 79 18.94 -9.22 -4.04
CA GLU A 79 19.34 -10.35 -3.21
C GLU A 79 18.14 -11.24 -2.91
N PHE A 80 18.22 -12.52 -3.29
CA PHE A 80 17.14 -13.48 -3.04
C PHE A 80 17.25 -14.07 -1.64
N ASP A 81 18.49 -14.30 -1.16
CA ASP A 81 18.74 -14.87 0.16
C ASP A 81 18.95 -13.76 1.19
N THR A 82 17.85 -13.13 1.58
CA THR A 82 17.85 -12.00 2.51
C THR A 82 16.60 -11.97 3.37
N THR A 83 16.73 -11.34 4.54
CA THR A 83 15.60 -10.96 5.40
C THR A 83 15.16 -9.51 5.14
N GLN A 84 15.88 -8.76 4.32
CA GLN A 84 15.64 -7.33 4.12
C GLN A 84 14.71 -7.08 2.94
N ILE A 85 13.69 -6.26 3.15
CA ILE A 85 12.92 -5.64 2.07
C ILE A 85 13.05 -4.13 2.13
N ARG A 86 12.91 -3.50 0.97
CA ARG A 86 12.83 -2.05 0.86
C ARG A 86 11.45 -1.65 0.37
N PHE A 87 10.90 -0.59 0.95
CA PHE A 87 9.63 -0.03 0.52
C PHE A 87 9.64 1.50 0.59
N SER A 88 8.78 2.11 -0.22
CA SER A 88 8.47 3.54 -0.14
C SER A 88 7.15 3.77 0.57
N TYR A 89 7.13 4.84 1.34
CA TYR A 89 5.93 5.35 2.01
C TYR A 89 5.79 6.84 1.72
N SER A 90 4.56 7.30 1.51
CA SER A 90 4.22 8.71 1.46
C SER A 90 2.74 8.90 1.75
N SER A 91 2.35 10.10 2.13
CA SER A 91 0.95 10.51 2.18
C SER A 91 0.82 11.92 1.63
N MET A 92 -0.40 12.42 1.47
CA MET A 92 -0.60 13.84 1.10
C MET A 92 -0.06 14.82 2.16
N THR A 93 0.28 14.32 3.35
CA THR A 93 0.86 15.08 4.46
C THR A 93 2.25 14.60 4.87
N THR A 94 2.79 13.55 4.28
CA THR A 94 4.10 12.99 4.63
C THR A 94 4.95 12.89 3.36
N PRO A 95 6.09 13.62 3.27
CA PRO A 95 7.01 13.52 2.14
C PRO A 95 7.47 12.08 1.91
N SER A 96 7.90 11.78 0.68
CA SER A 96 8.33 10.42 0.35
C SER A 96 9.48 9.93 1.23
N GLU A 97 9.30 8.76 1.80
CA GLU A 97 10.27 8.05 2.62
C GLU A 97 10.60 6.69 2.02
N VAL A 98 11.84 6.26 2.23
CA VAL A 98 12.32 4.92 1.88
C VAL A 98 12.81 4.25 3.15
N PHE A 99 12.29 3.06 3.41
CA PHE A 99 12.64 2.25 4.56
C PHE A 99 13.24 0.92 4.12
N ASP A 100 14.22 0.44 4.88
CA ASP A 100 14.56 -0.99 4.93
C ASP A 100 13.79 -1.60 6.11
N ASN A 101 13.26 -2.81 5.93
CA ASN A 101 12.61 -3.59 6.98
C ASN A 101 13.16 -5.02 7.01
N ASP A 102 13.61 -5.44 8.19
CA ASP A 102 13.95 -6.83 8.44
C ASP A 102 12.67 -7.65 8.67
N MET A 103 12.41 -8.62 7.80
CA MET A 103 11.19 -9.42 7.78
C MET A 103 11.04 -10.33 9.01
N VAL A 104 12.10 -10.58 9.76
CA VAL A 104 12.09 -11.48 10.92
C VAL A 104 11.86 -10.68 12.21
N SER A 105 12.76 -9.74 12.49
CA SER A 105 12.73 -8.87 13.67
C SER A 105 11.71 -7.73 13.56
N ARG A 106 11.24 -7.43 12.33
CA ARG A 106 10.32 -6.32 12.01
C ARG A 106 10.91 -4.93 12.24
N ALA A 107 12.23 -4.86 12.44
CA ALA A 107 12.94 -3.61 12.62
C ALA A 107 12.90 -2.80 11.32
N ARG A 108 12.46 -1.54 11.42
CA ARG A 108 12.42 -0.58 10.31
C ARG A 108 13.54 0.44 10.44
N THR A 109 14.27 0.67 9.35
CA THR A 109 15.34 1.68 9.28
C THR A 109 15.01 2.68 8.17
N LEU A 110 14.82 3.96 8.53
CA LEU A 110 14.68 5.03 7.55
C LEU A 110 16.00 5.22 6.80
N ARG A 111 15.95 5.19 5.47
CA ARG A 111 17.13 5.34 4.60
C ARG A 111 17.16 6.69 3.91
N LYS A 112 15.99 7.19 3.52
CA LYS A 112 15.85 8.48 2.87
C LYS A 112 14.49 9.07 3.18
N ARG A 113 14.47 10.37 3.45
CA ARG A 113 13.27 11.20 3.41
C ARG A 113 13.49 12.29 2.35
N GLN A 114 12.48 12.55 1.55
CA GLN A 114 12.50 13.64 0.57
C GLN A 114 12.55 14.98 1.32
N GLU A 115 13.54 15.81 0.98
CA GLU A 115 13.60 17.19 1.45
C GLU A 115 12.72 18.07 0.56
N ILE A 116 11.92 18.94 1.19
CA ILE A 116 11.06 19.89 0.49
C ILE A 116 11.65 21.29 0.70
N PRO A 117 12.38 21.85 -0.28
CA PRO A 117 13.23 23.04 -0.07
C PRO A 117 12.45 24.36 0.00
N SER A 118 11.13 24.33 -0.20
CA SER A 118 10.28 25.52 -0.28
C SER A 118 9.74 26.03 1.06
N GLY A 119 10.19 25.47 2.18
CA GLY A 119 9.65 25.81 3.51
C GLY A 119 8.29 25.17 3.82
N HIS A 120 7.91 24.13 3.08
CA HIS A 120 6.71 23.34 3.35
C HIS A 120 6.77 22.70 4.74
N ASN A 121 5.73 22.93 5.54
CA ASN A 121 5.54 22.25 6.82
C ASN A 121 4.36 21.26 6.72
N PRO A 122 4.62 19.95 6.71
CA PRO A 122 3.61 18.89 6.83
C PRO A 122 2.55 19.13 7.90
N ALA A 123 2.95 19.71 9.04
CA ALA A 123 2.07 19.90 10.18
C ALA A 123 1.00 20.98 9.95
N ASP A 124 1.07 21.76 8.87
CA ASP A 124 0.05 22.78 8.55
C ASP A 124 -1.15 22.19 7.79
N TYR A 125 -1.05 20.93 7.37
CA TYR A 125 -2.03 20.25 6.53
C TYR A 125 -2.66 19.06 7.27
N VAL A 126 -3.84 18.67 6.82
CA VAL A 126 -4.53 17.47 7.29
C VAL A 126 -5.05 16.69 6.10
N THR A 127 -4.85 15.39 6.15
CA THR A 127 -5.47 14.42 5.26
C THR A 127 -6.72 13.87 5.92
N THR A 128 -7.85 13.97 5.23
CA THR A 128 -9.09 13.28 5.62
C THR A 128 -9.53 12.34 4.50
N ARG A 129 -10.26 11.30 4.87
CA ARG A 129 -10.81 10.35 3.92
C ARG A 129 -12.29 10.20 4.15
N ILE A 130 -13.06 10.31 3.08
CA ILE A 130 -14.51 10.15 3.09
C ILE A 130 -14.95 9.03 2.16
N MET A 131 -16.17 8.54 2.35
CA MET A 131 -16.87 7.68 1.40
C MET A 131 -18.00 8.48 0.76
N ALA A 132 -17.87 8.77 -0.53
CA ALA A 132 -18.93 9.40 -1.30
C ALA A 132 -19.87 8.33 -1.85
N THR A 133 -21.18 8.51 -1.71
CA THR A 133 -22.17 7.63 -2.33
C THR A 133 -22.37 8.03 -3.79
N SER A 134 -22.12 7.09 -4.70
CA SER A 134 -22.37 7.24 -6.14
C SER A 134 -23.87 7.16 -6.46
N HIS A 135 -24.25 7.56 -7.67
CA HIS A 135 -25.62 7.51 -8.20
C HIS A 135 -26.31 6.13 -8.10
N ASP A 136 -25.52 5.05 -8.05
CA ASP A 136 -25.95 3.66 -7.92
C ASP A 136 -25.79 3.09 -6.50
N GLY A 137 -25.46 3.93 -5.52
CA GLY A 137 -25.25 3.53 -4.13
C GLY A 137 -23.83 3.04 -3.82
N ALA A 138 -22.97 2.86 -4.82
CA ALA A 138 -21.59 2.44 -4.61
C ALA A 138 -20.82 3.44 -3.73
N GLN A 139 -20.01 2.94 -2.80
CA GLN A 139 -19.17 3.77 -1.93
C GLN A 139 -17.83 4.05 -2.60
N VAL A 140 -17.57 5.32 -2.91
CA VAL A 140 -16.36 5.79 -3.60
C VAL A 140 -15.46 6.49 -2.59
N PRO A 141 -14.26 5.96 -2.28
CA PRO A 141 -13.35 6.61 -1.36
C PRO A 141 -12.74 7.86 -1.98
N VAL A 142 -12.72 8.95 -1.22
CA VAL A 142 -12.09 10.21 -1.61
C VAL A 142 -11.09 10.61 -0.54
N SER A 143 -9.84 10.85 -0.95
CA SER A 143 -8.79 11.41 -0.12
C SER A 143 -8.75 12.92 -0.32
N ILE A 144 -8.77 13.68 0.77
CA ILE A 144 -8.81 15.14 0.75
C ILE A 144 -7.66 15.66 1.60
N VAL A 145 -6.82 16.52 1.01
CA VAL A 145 -5.82 17.30 1.73
C VAL A 145 -6.21 18.77 1.74
N HIS A 146 -6.05 19.41 2.89
CA HIS A 146 -6.24 20.85 3.01
C HIS A 146 -5.43 21.41 4.18
N ARG A 147 -5.27 22.73 4.24
CA ARG A 147 -4.67 23.39 5.41
C ARG A 147 -5.59 23.22 6.64
N LYS A 148 -5.00 23.05 7.82
CA LYS A 148 -5.75 22.84 9.07
C LYS A 148 -6.70 23.99 9.41
N ASP A 149 -6.37 25.21 9.01
CA ASP A 149 -7.15 26.43 9.25
C ASP A 149 -8.22 26.73 8.17
N LEU A 150 -8.43 25.80 7.23
CA LEU A 150 -9.44 25.96 6.18
C LEU A 150 -10.85 26.11 6.78
N LYS A 151 -11.54 27.19 6.42
CA LYS A 151 -12.97 27.37 6.69
C LYS A 151 -13.79 26.44 5.80
N ARG A 152 -14.64 25.61 6.41
CA ARG A 152 -15.52 24.64 5.72
C ARG A 152 -16.91 25.21 5.49
N ASP A 153 -16.98 26.40 4.90
CA ASP A 153 -18.23 27.14 4.61
C ASP A 153 -18.63 27.10 3.12
N GLY A 154 -17.90 26.33 2.31
CA GLY A 154 -18.13 26.19 0.87
C GLY A 154 -17.50 27.29 0.01
N SER A 155 -16.80 28.26 0.59
CA SER A 155 -16.12 29.33 -0.16
C SER A 155 -14.76 28.94 -0.72
N ALA A 156 -14.18 27.85 -0.22
CA ALA A 156 -12.84 27.41 -0.58
C ALA A 156 -12.78 26.91 -2.05
N PRO A 157 -11.76 27.32 -2.83
CA PRO A 157 -11.54 26.73 -4.14
C PRO A 157 -11.17 25.25 -3.99
N LEU A 158 -11.70 24.41 -4.87
CA LEU A 158 -11.48 22.97 -4.87
C LEU A 158 -10.88 22.53 -6.20
N LEU A 159 -9.79 21.75 -6.13
CA LEU A 159 -9.33 20.93 -7.23
C LEU A 159 -9.76 19.49 -6.97
N LEU A 160 -10.62 18.95 -7.83
CA LEU A 160 -10.99 17.54 -7.83
C LEU A 160 -10.24 16.83 -8.95
N TYR A 161 -9.46 15.81 -8.58
CA TYR A 161 -8.67 15.02 -9.52
C TYR A 161 -9.13 13.56 -9.54
N GLY A 162 -9.17 12.96 -10.73
CA GLY A 162 -9.54 11.57 -10.94
C GLY A 162 -9.01 11.03 -12.27
N TYR A 163 -8.77 9.71 -12.31
CA TYR A 163 -8.29 9.00 -13.51
C TYR A 163 -9.30 7.97 -14.01
N GLY A 164 -9.50 6.87 -13.26
CA GLY A 164 -10.64 5.96 -13.47
C GLY A 164 -10.54 4.97 -14.63
N SER A 165 -9.34 4.63 -15.13
CA SER A 165 -9.18 3.66 -16.24
C SER A 165 -8.12 2.59 -15.95
N TYR A 166 -8.19 1.46 -16.68
CA TYR A 166 -7.19 0.37 -16.73
C TYR A 166 -6.90 -0.36 -15.40
N GLY A 167 -7.74 -0.19 -14.39
CA GLY A 167 -7.46 -0.72 -13.04
C GLY A 167 -6.36 0.04 -12.29
N SER A 168 -5.92 1.19 -12.82
CA SER A 168 -4.94 2.06 -12.17
C SER A 168 -5.56 2.73 -10.94
N SER A 169 -4.95 2.51 -9.79
CA SER A 169 -5.28 3.24 -8.57
C SER A 169 -4.67 4.65 -8.59
N MET A 170 -5.34 5.61 -7.95
CA MET A 170 -4.75 6.90 -7.58
C MET A 170 -4.29 6.83 -6.12
N PRO A 171 -2.97 6.72 -5.86
CA PRO A 171 -2.45 6.70 -4.50
C PRO A 171 -2.65 8.06 -3.81
N ALA A 172 -2.80 8.06 -2.48
CA ALA A 172 -2.93 9.28 -1.70
C ALA A 172 -1.54 9.77 -1.27
N SER A 173 -0.82 10.43 -2.18
CA SER A 173 0.53 10.95 -1.95
C SER A 173 0.89 12.06 -2.93
#